data_AF-A0A498JLT3-F1
#
_entry.id   AF-A0A498JLT3-F1
#
_cell.length_a   1.000
_cell.length_b   1.000
_cell.length_c   1.000
_cell.angle_alpha   90.00
_cell.angle_beta   90.00
_cell.angle_gamma   90.00
#
_symmetry.space_group_name_H-M   'P 1'
#
loop_
_entity.id
_entity.type
_entity.pdbx_description
1 polymer ?
#
loop_
_entity_poly.entity_id
_entity_poly.type
_entity_poly.pdbx_seq_one_letter_code
_entity_poly.pdbx_strand_id
1 'polypeptide(L)'
;MGLAGVIPPHLGNLSFLVELGLRIIAFMVPYRKNCLEINFGNNGFMGTIPSWFGSFAKLQTIKLYGNGFSVIPKSLEALLYLKHLNLSFNKLQGEIPTGGPFGNFSDDSFVSNGALCGSSRLHVPLCKYRTKVEPNWRKAKYIISGVMSVILLAAAALILVLCRKRNVEVVRETDLLCRSIYQEVTNF
;
A
#
# COMPACT_ATOMS: atom_id res chain seq x y z
N MET A 1 6.88 -37.98 -8.47
CA MET A 1 7.66 -36.73 -8.40
C MET A 1 6.94 -35.70 -9.24
N GLY A 2 6.46 -34.60 -8.65
CA GLY A 2 5.65 -33.58 -9.34
C GLY A 2 6.51 -32.51 -10.02
N LEU A 3 5.90 -31.72 -10.92
CA LEU A 3 6.54 -30.56 -11.51
C LEU A 3 6.66 -29.46 -10.44
N ALA A 4 7.81 -28.81 -10.33
CA ALA A 4 8.06 -27.77 -9.32
C ALA A 4 9.04 -26.70 -9.84
N GLY A 5 9.04 -25.53 -9.18
CA GLY A 5 9.92 -24.41 -9.52
C GLY A 5 9.20 -23.21 -10.14
N VAL A 6 9.93 -22.32 -10.79
CA VAL A 6 9.34 -21.13 -11.44
C VAL A 6 9.05 -21.44 -12.90
N ILE A 7 7.89 -21.03 -13.41
CA ILE A 7 7.60 -21.14 -14.85
C ILE A 7 8.50 -20.13 -15.60
N PRO A 8 9.42 -20.57 -16.46
CA PRO A 8 10.37 -19.68 -17.13
C PRO A 8 9.67 -18.65 -18.03
N PRO A 9 10.14 -17.38 -18.08
CA PRO A 9 9.58 -16.36 -18.95
C PRO A 9 9.78 -16.68 -20.44
N HIS A 10 10.86 -17.39 -20.79
CA HIS A 10 11.20 -17.74 -22.17
C HIS A 10 10.29 -18.82 -22.79
N LEU A 11 9.48 -19.52 -21.97
CA LEU A 11 8.53 -20.52 -22.48
C LEU A 11 7.49 -19.89 -23.42
N GLY A 12 7.15 -18.61 -23.22
CA GLY A 12 6.23 -17.88 -24.08
C GLY A 12 6.76 -17.54 -25.47
N ASN A 13 8.08 -17.67 -25.70
CA ASN A 13 8.73 -17.38 -26.99
C ASN A 13 8.92 -18.64 -27.85
N LEU A 14 8.79 -19.82 -27.25
CA LEU A 14 8.89 -21.08 -27.95
C LEU A 14 7.51 -21.44 -28.50
N SER A 15 7.27 -21.12 -29.77
CA SER A 15 6.07 -21.55 -30.52
C SER A 15 5.79 -23.06 -30.36
N PHE A 16 6.87 -23.84 -30.20
CA PHE A 16 6.83 -25.28 -29.94
C PHE A 16 6.39 -25.67 -28.52
N LEU A 17 6.59 -24.85 -27.48
CA LEU A 17 6.13 -25.15 -26.11
C LEU A 17 4.70 -24.70 -25.86
N VAL A 18 4.25 -23.67 -26.58
CA VAL A 18 2.82 -23.39 -26.76
C VAL A 18 2.17 -24.61 -27.39
N GLU A 19 2.76 -25.17 -28.45
CA GLU A 19 2.28 -26.42 -29.03
C GLU A 19 2.39 -27.61 -28.07
N LEU A 20 3.50 -27.78 -27.33
CA LEU A 20 3.70 -28.92 -26.41
C LEU A 20 2.79 -28.86 -25.17
N GLY A 21 2.61 -27.68 -24.56
CA GLY A 21 1.72 -27.46 -23.42
C GLY A 21 0.24 -27.50 -23.80
N LEU A 22 -0.11 -26.99 -24.98
CA LEU A 22 -1.47 -27.12 -25.53
C LEU A 22 -1.76 -28.55 -26.01
N ARG A 23 -0.77 -29.29 -26.54
CA ARG A 23 -0.91 -30.67 -27.01
C ARG A 23 -0.98 -31.68 -25.87
N ILE A 24 -0.31 -31.42 -24.74
CA ILE A 24 -0.48 -32.20 -23.51
C ILE A 24 -1.93 -32.08 -22.98
N ILE A 25 -2.60 -30.94 -23.20
CA ILE A 25 -3.99 -30.70 -22.77
C ILE A 25 -5.02 -31.06 -23.86
N ALA A 26 -4.62 -31.07 -25.14
CA ALA A 26 -5.48 -31.45 -26.26
C ALA A 26 -5.81 -32.96 -26.32
N PHE A 27 -5.12 -33.81 -25.55
CA PHE A 27 -5.21 -35.26 -25.71
C PHE A 27 -6.39 -35.95 -24.99
N MET A 28 -7.27 -35.22 -24.28
CA MET A 28 -8.30 -35.87 -23.46
C MET A 28 -9.71 -35.25 -23.52
N VAL A 29 -10.19 -34.76 -24.68
CA VAL A 29 -11.64 -34.81 -24.97
C VAL A 29 -11.89 -34.89 -26.48
N PRO A 30 -12.05 -36.10 -27.07
CA PRO A 30 -12.68 -36.17 -28.38
C PRO A 30 -14.16 -35.78 -28.16
N TYR A 31 -14.67 -34.82 -28.94
CA TYR A 31 -16.11 -34.54 -29.17
C TYR A 31 -16.81 -33.28 -28.60
N ARG A 32 -16.18 -32.28 -27.96
CA ARG A 32 -16.89 -30.98 -27.79
C ARG A 32 -15.97 -29.75 -27.79
N LYS A 33 -16.07 -28.94 -28.85
CA LYS A 33 -15.62 -27.54 -29.02
C LYS A 33 -14.14 -27.28 -28.66
N ASN A 34 -13.39 -26.68 -29.58
CA ASN A 34 -12.00 -26.24 -29.39
C ASN A 34 -11.82 -25.35 -28.13
N CYS A 35 -11.65 -25.97 -26.96
CA CYS A 35 -11.44 -25.31 -25.69
C CYS A 35 -9.93 -25.28 -25.42
N LEU A 36 -9.34 -24.10 -25.57
CA LEU A 36 -7.96 -23.87 -25.21
C LEU A 36 -7.87 -23.76 -23.68
N GLU A 37 -7.17 -24.69 -23.05
CA GLU A 37 -7.02 -24.79 -21.60
C GLU A 37 -5.54 -24.82 -21.21
N ILE A 38 -5.20 -24.18 -20.09
CA ILE A 38 -3.94 -24.36 -19.36
C ILE A 38 -4.29 -24.93 -17.98
N ASN A 39 -3.76 -26.10 -17.65
CA ASN A 39 -3.95 -26.73 -16.35
C ASN A 39 -2.61 -27.17 -15.76
N PHE A 40 -2.19 -26.46 -14.70
CA PHE A 40 -1.03 -26.77 -13.88
C PHE A 40 -1.40 -26.92 -12.41
N GLY A 41 -2.67 -27.24 -12.10
CA GLY A 41 -3.14 -27.41 -10.73
C GLY A 41 -2.39 -28.49 -9.96
N ASN A 42 -2.30 -28.35 -8.63
CA ASN A 42 -1.64 -29.26 -7.69
C ASN A 42 -0.20 -29.62 -8.07
N ASN A 43 0.64 -28.60 -8.26
CA ASN A 43 2.07 -28.75 -8.50
C ASN A 43 2.89 -27.93 -7.49
N GLY A 44 4.22 -28.02 -7.58
CA GLY A 44 5.14 -27.24 -6.77
C GLY A 44 5.58 -25.94 -7.43
N PHE A 45 4.76 -25.34 -8.31
CA PHE A 45 5.15 -24.10 -8.98
C PHE A 45 5.14 -22.91 -8.03
N MET A 46 6.06 -21.97 -8.22
CA MET A 46 6.23 -20.80 -7.37
C MET A 46 6.58 -19.54 -8.17
N GLY A 47 6.53 -18.38 -7.51
CA GLY A 47 6.81 -17.10 -8.13
C GLY A 47 5.58 -16.50 -8.82
N THR A 48 5.79 -15.56 -9.73
CA THR A 48 4.68 -14.85 -10.40
C THR A 48 4.08 -15.69 -11.51
N ILE A 49 2.75 -15.63 -11.69
CA ILE A 49 2.12 -16.21 -12.89
C ILE A 49 2.72 -15.49 -14.12
N PRO A 50 3.22 -16.19 -15.14
CA PRO A 50 3.88 -15.52 -16.24
C PRO A 50 2.96 -14.60 -17.04
N SER A 51 3.42 -13.38 -17.32
CA SER A 51 2.62 -12.38 -18.03
C SER A 51 2.25 -12.80 -19.45
N TRP A 52 3.07 -13.64 -20.10
CA TRP A 52 2.84 -14.17 -21.44
C TRP A 52 1.62 -15.09 -21.54
N PHE A 53 1.03 -15.54 -20.42
CA PHE A 53 -0.28 -16.19 -20.48
C PHE A 53 -1.33 -15.28 -21.13
N GLY A 54 -1.19 -13.95 -20.99
CA GLY A 54 -2.04 -12.96 -21.63
C GLY A 54 -1.95 -12.90 -23.15
N SER A 55 -0.98 -13.56 -23.80
CA SER A 55 -0.86 -13.57 -25.26
C SER A 55 -1.76 -14.60 -25.93
N PHE A 56 -2.30 -15.58 -25.20
CA PHE A 56 -3.18 -16.61 -25.72
C PHE A 56 -4.61 -16.10 -25.86
N ALA A 57 -4.87 -15.24 -26.84
CA ALA A 57 -6.16 -14.57 -27.01
C ALA A 57 -7.37 -15.53 -27.05
N LYS A 58 -7.20 -16.79 -27.47
CA LYS A 58 -8.29 -17.80 -27.54
C LYS A 58 -8.44 -18.66 -26.28
N LEU A 59 -7.65 -18.40 -25.22
CA LEU A 59 -7.65 -19.19 -24.00
C LEU A 59 -8.99 -19.07 -23.27
N GLN A 60 -9.58 -20.22 -22.93
CA GLN A 60 -10.89 -20.30 -22.27
C GLN A 60 -10.80 -20.75 -20.82
N THR A 61 -9.78 -21.53 -20.47
CA THR A 61 -9.62 -22.08 -19.12
C THR A 61 -8.19 -21.92 -18.61
N ILE A 62 -8.05 -21.43 -17.38
CA ILE A 62 -6.79 -21.43 -16.61
C ILE A 62 -7.05 -22.10 -15.26
N LYS A 63 -6.33 -23.18 -14.96
CA LYS A 63 -6.34 -23.86 -13.66
C LYS A 63 -4.92 -23.91 -13.10
N LEU A 64 -4.65 -23.13 -12.06
CA LEU A 64 -3.35 -23.02 -11.38
C LEU A 64 -3.46 -23.29 -9.87
N TYR A 65 -4.57 -23.86 -9.43
CA TYR A 65 -4.86 -24.08 -8.01
C TYR A 65 -3.83 -24.98 -7.32
N GLY A 66 -3.66 -24.84 -6.01
CA GLY A 66 -2.79 -25.75 -5.25
C GLY A 66 -1.31 -25.64 -5.62
N ASN A 67 -0.83 -24.42 -5.83
CA ASN A 67 0.58 -24.10 -6.11
C ASN A 67 1.09 -23.04 -5.12
N GLY A 68 2.28 -22.50 -5.35
CA GLY A 68 2.90 -21.42 -4.58
C GLY A 68 3.03 -20.10 -5.36
N PHE A 69 2.11 -19.81 -6.29
CA PHE A 69 2.16 -18.55 -7.06
C PHE A 69 1.94 -17.33 -6.17
N SER A 70 2.62 -16.22 -6.46
CA SER A 70 2.64 -15.01 -5.63
C SER A 70 1.89 -13.81 -6.23
N VAL A 71 1.81 -13.63 -7.54
CA VAL A 71 1.19 -12.44 -8.14
C VAL A 71 0.36 -12.82 -9.36
N ILE A 72 -0.81 -12.16 -9.50
CA ILE A 72 -1.65 -12.20 -10.70
C ILE A 72 -1.21 -11.05 -11.63
N PRO A 73 -0.61 -11.33 -12.81
CA PRO A 73 -0.20 -10.27 -13.71
C PRO A 73 -1.40 -9.62 -14.39
N LYS A 74 -1.38 -8.29 -14.48
CA LYS A 74 -2.44 -7.51 -15.13
C LYS A 74 -2.64 -7.87 -16.62
N SER A 75 -1.65 -8.46 -17.28
CA SER A 75 -1.76 -8.92 -18.66
C SER A 75 -2.86 -9.98 -18.87
N LEU A 76 -3.31 -10.68 -17.83
CA LEU A 76 -4.44 -11.61 -17.94
C LEU A 76 -5.78 -10.91 -18.22
N GLU A 77 -5.87 -9.59 -18.00
CA GLU A 77 -7.04 -8.79 -18.40
C GLU A 77 -7.26 -8.83 -19.93
N ALA A 78 -6.22 -9.14 -20.73
CA ALA A 78 -6.32 -9.24 -22.18
C ALA A 78 -7.02 -10.53 -22.68
N LEU A 79 -7.28 -11.50 -21.80
CA LEU A 79 -7.87 -12.80 -22.16
C LEU A 79 -9.39 -12.72 -22.29
N LEU A 80 -9.87 -12.05 -23.34
CA LEU A 80 -11.30 -11.74 -23.52
C LEU A 80 -12.22 -12.98 -23.65
N TYR A 81 -11.67 -14.14 -24.00
CA TYR A 81 -12.42 -15.39 -24.14
C TYR A 81 -12.30 -16.31 -22.91
N LEU A 82 -11.61 -15.88 -21.86
CA LEU A 82 -11.43 -16.66 -20.65
C LEU A 82 -12.75 -16.78 -19.88
N LYS A 83 -13.20 -18.02 -19.68
CA LYS A 83 -14.47 -18.36 -19.02
C LYS A 83 -14.28 -19.00 -17.66
N HIS A 84 -13.19 -19.74 -17.49
CA HIS A 84 -12.92 -20.48 -16.27
C HIS A 84 -11.53 -20.12 -15.75
N LEU A 85 -11.48 -19.61 -14.53
CA LEU A 85 -10.26 -19.28 -13.82
C LEU A 85 -10.29 -19.95 -12.45
N ASN A 86 -9.23 -20.69 -12.10
CA ASN A 86 -9.05 -21.20 -10.76
C ASN A 86 -7.61 -20.95 -10.30
N LEU A 87 -7.44 -19.99 -9.39
CA LEU A 87 -6.19 -19.61 -8.75
C LEU A 87 -6.21 -19.88 -7.24
N SER A 88 -7.19 -20.65 -6.77
CA SER A 88 -7.37 -20.96 -5.35
C SER A 88 -6.16 -21.71 -4.77
N PHE A 89 -6.01 -21.69 -3.44
CA PHE A 89 -4.95 -22.42 -2.74
C PHE A 89 -3.55 -22.08 -3.30
N ASN A 90 -3.22 -20.79 -3.34
CA ASN A 90 -1.91 -20.27 -3.71
C ASN A 90 -1.38 -19.31 -2.63
N LYS A 91 -0.27 -18.62 -2.93
CA LYS A 91 0.32 -17.58 -2.07
C LYS A 91 0.14 -16.19 -2.70
N LEU A 92 -0.96 -15.97 -3.42
CA LEU A 92 -1.16 -14.75 -4.18
C LEU A 92 -1.32 -13.55 -3.25
N GLN A 93 -0.70 -12.44 -3.65
CA GLN A 93 -0.69 -11.17 -2.95
C GLN A 93 -1.00 -10.00 -3.87
N GLY A 94 -1.51 -8.92 -3.29
CA GLY A 94 -1.81 -7.67 -3.99
C GLY A 94 -3.24 -7.60 -4.50
N GLU A 95 -3.49 -6.61 -5.36
CA GLU A 95 -4.82 -6.35 -5.91
C GLU A 95 -5.20 -7.38 -6.98
N ILE A 96 -6.39 -7.96 -6.87
CA ILE A 96 -6.98 -8.76 -7.94
C ILE A 96 -7.31 -7.83 -9.11
N PRO A 97 -6.82 -8.10 -10.34
CA PRO A 97 -7.14 -7.31 -11.52
C PRO A 97 -8.65 -7.12 -11.68
N THR A 98 -9.07 -5.96 -12.16
CA THR A 98 -10.49 -5.61 -12.28
C THR A 98 -10.95 -5.53 -13.74
N GLY A 99 -10.02 -5.48 -14.70
CA GLY A 99 -10.31 -5.41 -16.12
C GLY A 99 -10.58 -6.77 -16.78
N GLY A 100 -11.11 -6.71 -18.00
CA GLY A 100 -11.32 -7.88 -18.85
C GLY A 100 -12.22 -8.94 -18.20
N PRO A 101 -11.85 -10.24 -18.25
CA PRO A 101 -12.69 -11.32 -17.75
C PRO A 101 -12.79 -11.34 -16.21
N PHE A 102 -11.90 -10.62 -15.49
CA PHE A 102 -11.88 -10.66 -14.03
C PHE A 102 -13.17 -10.16 -13.41
N GLY A 103 -13.88 -9.23 -14.05
CA GLY A 103 -15.21 -8.76 -13.63
C GLY A 103 -16.25 -9.87 -13.48
N ASN A 104 -16.07 -11.02 -14.14
CA ASN A 104 -17.05 -12.10 -14.19
C ASN A 104 -16.73 -13.29 -13.26
N PHE A 105 -15.52 -13.39 -12.70
CA PHE A 105 -15.14 -14.51 -11.84
C PHE A 105 -15.68 -14.37 -10.42
N SER A 106 -16.08 -15.48 -9.79
CA SER A 106 -16.46 -15.52 -8.38
C SER A 106 -15.25 -15.51 -7.46
N ASP A 107 -15.51 -15.34 -6.17
CA ASP A 107 -14.54 -15.49 -5.08
C ASP A 107 -13.91 -16.89 -5.01
N ASP A 108 -14.62 -17.93 -5.45
CA ASP A 108 -14.10 -19.31 -5.54
C ASP A 108 -12.79 -19.40 -6.34
N SER A 109 -12.65 -18.57 -7.38
CA SER A 109 -11.43 -18.51 -8.19
C SER A 109 -10.21 -18.07 -7.39
N PHE A 110 -10.40 -17.41 -6.24
CA PHE A 110 -9.35 -16.75 -5.46
C PHE A 110 -9.25 -17.24 -4.01
N VAL A 111 -10.11 -18.16 -3.58
CA VAL A 111 -10.16 -18.66 -2.20
C VAL A 111 -8.80 -19.22 -1.75
N SER A 112 -8.51 -19.09 -0.44
CA SER A 112 -7.25 -19.54 0.15
C SER A 112 -6.00 -18.81 -0.41
N ASN A 113 -6.12 -17.51 -0.68
CA ASN A 113 -4.99 -16.60 -0.94
C ASN A 113 -5.03 -15.42 0.04
N GLY A 114 -4.43 -15.59 1.22
CA GLY A 114 -4.63 -14.69 2.37
C GLY A 114 -4.08 -13.26 2.23
N ALA A 115 -3.29 -12.97 1.18
CA ALA A 115 -2.69 -11.67 0.94
C ALA A 115 -3.30 -10.91 -0.25
N LEU A 116 -4.38 -11.43 -0.85
CA LEU A 116 -5.13 -10.73 -1.88
C LEU A 116 -5.98 -9.61 -1.29
N CYS A 117 -6.15 -8.55 -2.06
CA CYS A 117 -7.10 -7.48 -1.81
C CYS A 117 -7.84 -7.13 -3.11
N GLY A 118 -8.96 -6.42 -3.04
CA GLY A 118 -9.67 -6.00 -4.24
C GLY A 118 -11.15 -5.71 -4.02
N SER A 119 -11.97 -5.99 -5.04
CA SER A 119 -13.41 -5.77 -5.01
C SER A 119 -14.08 -6.56 -3.88
N SER A 120 -15.01 -5.91 -3.16
CA SER A 120 -15.77 -6.52 -2.06
C SER A 120 -16.57 -7.76 -2.47
N ARG A 121 -16.98 -7.86 -3.75
CA ARG A 121 -17.71 -9.03 -4.28
C ARG A 121 -16.90 -10.33 -4.23
N LEU A 122 -15.58 -10.24 -4.13
CA LEU A 122 -14.67 -11.38 -4.12
C LEU A 122 -14.35 -11.85 -2.69
N HIS A 123 -15.04 -11.33 -1.68
CA HIS A 123 -14.81 -11.64 -0.25
C HIS A 123 -13.35 -11.48 0.20
N VAL A 124 -12.60 -10.60 -0.46
CA VAL A 124 -11.25 -10.19 -0.07
C VAL A 124 -11.27 -8.79 0.58
N PRO A 125 -10.28 -8.46 1.44
CA PRO A 125 -10.14 -7.11 1.97
C PRO A 125 -10.02 -6.05 0.87
N LEU A 126 -10.53 -4.84 1.11
CA LEU A 126 -10.27 -3.71 0.21
C LEU A 126 -8.78 -3.34 0.21
N CYS A 127 -8.24 -3.01 -0.95
CA CYS A 127 -6.84 -2.59 -1.05
C CYS A 127 -6.63 -1.24 -0.35
N LYS A 128 -5.65 -1.19 0.56
CA LYS A 128 -5.24 0.05 1.22
C LYS A 128 -4.32 0.83 0.27
N TYR A 129 -4.90 1.72 -0.54
CA TYR A 129 -4.09 2.66 -1.31
C TYR A 129 -3.43 3.65 -0.35
N ARG A 130 -2.09 3.58 -0.21
CA ARG A 130 -1.37 4.67 0.44
C ARG A 130 -1.37 5.85 -0.54
N THR A 131 -2.31 6.78 -0.36
CA THR A 131 -2.08 8.14 -0.83
C THR A 131 -0.78 8.58 -0.17
N LYS A 132 0.27 8.76 -0.96
CA LYS A 132 1.47 9.48 -0.54
C LYS A 132 1.02 10.94 -0.32
N VAL A 133 0.35 11.21 0.80
CA VAL A 133 0.13 12.58 1.26
C VAL A 133 1.52 13.06 1.61
N GLU A 134 2.20 13.70 0.66
CA GLU A 134 3.41 14.46 0.98
C GLU A 134 2.98 15.56 1.96
N PRO A 135 3.44 15.53 3.22
CA PRO A 135 3.19 16.65 4.11
C PRO A 135 3.80 17.88 3.44
N ASN A 136 3.00 18.92 3.24
CA ASN A 136 3.46 20.16 2.62
C ASN A 136 4.32 20.94 3.64
N TRP A 137 5.50 20.39 3.96
CA TRP A 137 6.46 20.90 4.94
C TRP A 137 6.89 22.33 4.62
N ARG A 138 6.79 22.73 3.33
CA ARG A 138 7.01 24.11 2.89
C ARG A 138 6.06 25.08 3.58
N LYS A 139 4.77 24.75 3.71
CA LYS A 139 3.79 25.60 4.41
C LYS A 139 3.92 25.51 5.93
N ALA A 140 4.21 24.32 6.48
CA ALA A 140 4.37 24.11 7.92
C ALA A 140 5.55 24.94 8.50
N LYS A 141 6.64 25.10 7.74
CA LYS A 141 7.81 25.89 8.16
C LYS A 141 7.45 27.35 8.48
N TYR A 142 6.59 27.98 7.67
CA TYR A 142 6.19 29.38 7.88
C TYR A 142 5.26 29.54 9.09
N ILE A 143 4.34 28.58 9.30
CA ILE A 143 3.42 28.60 10.44
C ILE A 143 4.21 28.46 11.76
N ILE A 144 5.15 27.50 11.82
CA ILE A 144 5.99 27.28 13.01
C ILE A 144 6.85 28.52 13.29
N SER A 145 7.43 29.13 12.26
CA SER A 145 8.22 30.36 12.41
C SER A 145 7.38 31.52 12.97
N GLY A 146 6.13 31.67 12.53
CA GLY A 146 5.22 32.70 13.02
C GLY A 146 4.85 32.51 14.49
N VAL A 147 4.46 31.28 14.87
CA VAL A 147 4.09 30.96 16.26
C VAL A 147 5.26 31.16 17.22
N MET A 148 6.47 30.72 16.84
CA MET A 148 7.67 30.90 17.66
C MET A 148 8.01 32.38 17.87
N SER A 149 7.84 33.22 16.84
CA SER A 149 8.07 34.67 16.97
C SER A 149 7.09 35.32 17.94
N VAL A 150 5.80 34.97 17.87
CA VAL A 150 4.77 35.48 18.78
C VAL A 150 5.05 35.07 20.23
N ILE A 151 5.45 33.82 20.46
CA ILE A 151 5.80 33.32 21.80
C ILE A 151 7.02 34.09 22.37
N LEU A 152 8.04 34.33 21.56
CA LEU A 152 9.22 35.09 21.97
C LEU A 152 8.89 36.54 22.33
N LEU A 153 8.03 37.20 21.54
CA LEU A 153 7.59 38.57 21.83
C LEU A 153 6.76 38.64 23.12
N ALA A 154 5.85 37.68 23.33
CA ALA A 154 5.06 37.60 24.56
C ALA A 154 5.94 37.36 25.80
N ALA A 155 6.92 36.46 25.70
CA ALA A 155 7.86 36.19 26.79
C ALA A 155 8.73 37.43 27.11
N ALA A 156 9.24 38.13 26.08
CA ALA A 156 10.01 39.35 26.28
C ALA A 156 9.18 40.46 26.95
N ALA A 157 7.93 40.65 26.52
CA ALA A 157 7.02 41.60 27.14
C ALA A 157 6.73 41.25 28.61
N LEU A 158 6.49 39.97 28.91
CA LEU A 158 6.31 39.50 30.28
C LEU A 158 7.54 39.80 31.14
N ILE A 159 8.74 39.50 30.65
CA ILE A 159 10.00 39.77 31.35
C ILE A 159 10.15 41.27 31.61
N LEU A 160 9.90 42.13 30.63
CA LEU A 160 9.98 43.59 30.79
C LEU A 160 8.99 44.10 31.85
N VAL A 161 7.77 43.58 31.87
CA VAL A 161 6.77 43.94 32.88
C VAL A 161 7.22 43.49 34.28
N LEU A 162 7.74 42.27 34.42
CA LEU A 162 8.26 41.75 35.69
C LEU A 162 9.48 42.56 36.16
N CYS A 163 10.40 42.91 35.27
CA CYS A 163 11.56 43.76 35.58
C CYS A 163 11.13 45.17 36.01
N ARG A 164 10.17 45.78 35.32
CA ARG A 164 9.63 47.09 35.70
C ARG A 164 8.95 47.05 37.07
N LYS A 165 8.14 46.02 37.33
CA LYS A 165 7.49 45.83 38.64
C LYS A 165 8.51 45.72 39.76
N ARG A 166 9.55 44.90 39.57
CA ARG A 166 10.64 44.75 40.55
C ARG A 166 11.39 46.07 40.78
N ASN A 167 11.70 46.83 39.74
CA ASN A 167 12.38 48.12 39.89
C ASN A 167 11.54 49.14 40.68
N VAL A 168 10.23 49.21 40.43
CA VAL A 168 9.32 50.09 41.18
C VAL A 168 9.28 49.69 42.66
N GLU A 169 9.26 48.39 42.95
CA GLU A 169 9.25 47.88 44.33
C GLU A 169 10.54 48.21 45.08
N VAL A 170 11.70 48.05 44.43
CA VAL A 170 13.02 48.43 44.96
C VAL A 170 13.10 49.95 45.24
N VAL A 171 12.65 50.79 44.30
CA VAL A 171 12.65 52.25 44.50
C VAL A 171 11.77 52.64 45.69
N ARG A 172 10.60 52.01 45.85
CA ARG A 172 9.70 52.25 46.99
C ARG A 172 10.33 51.83 48.32
N GLU A 173 11.03 50.69 48.36
CA GLU A 173 11.77 50.26 49.56
C GLU A 173 12.89 51.25 49.91
N THR A 174 13.65 51.74 48.92
CA THR A 174 14.72 52.72 49.17
C THR A 174 14.20 54.06 49.68
N ASP A 175 13.05 54.52 49.17
CA ASP A 175 12.43 55.78 49.59
C ASP A 175 11.93 55.71 51.04
N LEU A 176 11.31 54.57 51.43
CA LEU A 176 10.90 54.31 52.80
C LEU A 176 12.09 54.28 53.77
N LEU A 177 13.20 53.64 53.37
CA LEU A 177 14.42 53.60 54.19
C LEU A 177 15.02 55.00 54.39
N CYS A 178 15.10 55.80 53.33
CA CYS A 178 15.62 57.16 53.39
C CYS A 178 14.77 58.04 54.31
N ARG A 179 13.44 57.90 54.23
CA ARG A 179 12.50 58.62 55.12
C ARG A 179 12.67 58.24 56.59
N SER A 180 12.87 56.95 56.89
CA SER A 180 13.11 56.47 58.25
C SER A 180 14.42 57.01 58.82
N ILE A 181 15.50 56.98 58.03
CA ILE A 181 16.81 57.50 58.45
C ILE A 181 16.76 59.01 58.68
N TYR A 182 16.09 59.75 57.79
CA TYR A 182 15.95 61.20 57.93
C TYR A 182 15.22 61.58 59.23
N GLN A 183 14.14 60.88 59.58
CA GLN A 183 13.39 61.12 60.81
C GLN A 183 14.23 60.87 62.08
N GLU A 184 15.13 59.88 62.08
CA GLU A 184 16.02 59.66 63.22
C GLU A 184 17.06 60.78 63.38
N VAL A 185 17.61 61.29 62.27
CA VAL A 185 18.65 62.33 62.31
C VAL A 185 18.09 63.70 62.71
N THR A 186 16.86 64.05 62.31
CA THR A 186 16.27 65.37 62.61
C THR A 186 15.73 65.53 64.04
N ASN A 187 15.71 64.46 64.85
CA ASN A 187 15.22 64.48 66.23
C ASN A 187 16.34 64.63 67.29
N PHE A 188 17.53 65.07 66.87
CA PHE A 188 18.63 65.53 67.73
C PHE A 188 18.79 67.05 67.63
#